data_AF-A0A2R9C678-F1
#
_entry.id   AF-A0A2R9C678-F1
#
_cell.length_a   1.000
_cell.length_b   1.000
_cell.length_c   1.000
_cell.angle_alpha   90.00
_cell.angle_beta   90.00
_cell.angle_gamma   90.00
#
_symmetry.space_group_name_H-M   'P 1'
#
loop_
_entity.id
_entity.type
_entity.pdbx_description
1 polymer ?
#
loop_
_entity_poly.entity_id
_entity_poly.type
_entity_poly.pdbx_seq_one_letter_code
_entity_poly.pdbx_strand_id
1 'polypeptide(L)' 'MAPQTLLPVLVLCVLLLQAQGGYRDKMRMQSSIDLCIHHCSYFQKCETNKICCSAFCGNVCMSIL' A
#
# COMPACT_ATOMS: atom_id res chain seq x y z
N MET A 1 -23.65 16.69 35.98
CA MET A 1 -23.10 15.32 36.07
C MET A 1 -23.42 14.57 34.79
N ALA A 2 -22.41 14.12 34.03
CA ALA A 2 -22.40 12.81 33.33
C ALA A 2 -21.04 12.58 32.62
N PRO A 3 -19.91 12.47 33.35
CA PRO A 3 -18.65 11.98 32.75
C PRO A 3 -18.69 10.46 32.46
N GLN A 4 -19.73 9.77 32.94
CA GLN A 4 -19.84 8.31 32.96
C GLN A 4 -20.37 7.67 31.66
N THR A 5 -20.81 8.47 30.69
CA THR A 5 -21.17 7.97 29.34
C THR A 5 -20.02 8.09 28.34
N LEU A 6 -19.00 8.90 28.63
CA LEU A 6 -17.85 9.12 27.75
C LEU A 6 -16.91 7.90 27.71
N LEU A 7 -16.67 7.29 28.87
CA LEU A 7 -15.86 6.09 29.01
C LEU A 7 -16.36 4.89 28.18
N PRO A 8 -17.62 4.47 28.29
CA PRO A 8 -18.11 3.32 27.51
C PRO A 8 -18.11 3.59 26.00
N VAL A 9 -18.38 4.84 25.59
CA VAL A 9 -18.32 5.23 24.17
C VAL A 9 -16.87 5.16 23.64
N LEU A 10 -15.90 5.65 24.40
CA LEU A 10 -14.48 5.57 24.03
C LEU A 10 -13.99 4.12 23.92
N VAL A 11 -14.38 3.25 24.87
CA VAL A 11 -14.05 1.82 24.82
C VAL A 11 -14.65 1.16 23.57
N LEU A 12 -15.89 1.48 23.22
CA LEU A 12 -16.54 0.95 22.02
C LEU A 12 -15.80 1.39 20.75
N CYS A 13 -15.40 2.67 20.67
CA CYS A 13 -14.64 3.19 19.53
C CYS A 13 -13.29 2.48 19.35
N VAL A 14 -12.57 2.23 20.44
CA VAL A 14 -11.30 1.49 20.40
C VAL A 14 -11.51 0.06 19.91
N LEU A 15 -12.54 -0.65 20.40
CA LEU A 15 -12.84 -2.01 19.96
C LEU A 15 -13.22 -2.08 18.47
N LEU A 16 -13.97 -1.10 17.97
CA LEU A 16 -14.31 -1.01 16.55
C LEU A 16 -13.09 -0.69 15.67
N LEU A 17 -12.17 0.17 16.13
CA LEU A 17 -10.91 0.43 15.42
C LEU A 17 -10.04 -0.84 15.31
N GLN A 18 -10.00 -1.68 16.36
CA GLN A 18 -9.22 -2.92 16.35
C GLN A 18 -9.80 -3.94 15.36
N ALA A 19 -11.13 -3.99 15.21
CA ALA A 19 -11.81 -4.84 14.23
C ALA A 19 -11.66 -4.36 12.77
N GLN A 20 -11.25 -3.10 12.55
CA GLN A 20 -10.93 -2.56 11.22
C GLN A 20 -9.53 -2.95 10.73
N GLY A 21 -8.81 -3.83 11.45
CA GLY A 21 -7.63 -4.54 10.94
C GLY A 21 -8.00 -5.50 9.82
N GLY A 22 -8.45 -4.96 8.69
CA GLY A 22 -8.83 -5.69 7.49
C GLY A 22 -7.67 -6.55 7.03
N TYR A 23 -7.98 -7.80 6.72
CA TYR A 23 -7.09 -8.71 6.01
C TYR A 23 -6.59 -7.99 4.76
N ARG A 24 -5.36 -7.47 4.83
CA ARG A 24 -4.63 -6.99 3.67
C ARG A 24 -4.44 -8.22 2.81
N ASP A 25 -5.32 -8.38 1.83
CA ASP A 25 -5.13 -9.31 0.73
C ASP A 25 -3.70 -9.06 0.25
N LYS A 26 -2.80 -10.02 0.52
CA LYS A 26 -1.50 -10.04 -0.11
C LYS A 26 -1.79 -10.37 -1.55
N MET A 27 -2.20 -9.35 -2.31
CA MET A 27 -2.35 -9.39 -3.74
C MET A 27 -1.12 -10.12 -4.24
N ARG A 28 -1.39 -11.31 -4.79
CA ARG A 28 -0.44 -12.26 -5.37
C ARG A 28 0.89 -11.56 -5.64
N MET A 29 1.86 -11.82 -4.78
CA MET A 29 3.27 -11.51 -5.03
C MET A 29 3.69 -12.34 -6.23
N GLN A 30 3.29 -11.90 -7.42
CA GLN A 30 3.86 -12.36 -8.66
C GLN A 30 5.23 -11.69 -8.69
N SER A 31 6.22 -12.36 -8.08
CA SER A 31 7.62 -11.96 -7.95
C SER A 31 7.88 -10.44 -7.98
N SER A 32 7.64 -9.74 -6.88
CA SER A 32 8.11 -8.35 -6.78
C SER A 32 9.63 -8.22 -6.92
N ILE A 33 10.36 -9.33 -6.77
CA ILE A 33 11.81 -9.42 -7.03
C ILE A 33 12.09 -9.15 -8.52
N ASP A 34 11.35 -9.77 -9.45
CA ASP A 34 11.54 -9.55 -10.89
C ASP A 34 11.19 -8.11 -11.29
N LEU A 35 10.21 -7.50 -10.61
CA LEU A 35 9.84 -6.10 -10.83
C LEU A 35 11.01 -5.13 -10.51
N CYS A 36 11.91 -5.52 -9.60
CA CYS A 36 13.07 -4.73 -9.20
C CYS A 36 14.28 -4.87 -10.12
N ILE A 37 14.19 -5.61 -11.23
CA ILE A 37 15.30 -5.73 -12.18
C ILE A 37 15.34 -4.51 -13.11
N HIS A 38 14.18 -3.94 -13.44
CA HIS A 38 14.04 -2.89 -14.44
C HIS A 38 13.88 -1.50 -13.81
N HIS A 39 14.92 -1.02 -13.14
CA HIS A 39 14.93 0.33 -12.58
C HIS A 39 14.84 1.42 -13.65
N CYS A 40 14.19 2.53 -13.30
CA CYS A 40 14.13 3.74 -14.10
C CYS A 40 14.39 4.99 -13.25
N SER A 41 14.79 6.06 -13.91
CA SER A 41 15.02 7.37 -13.29
C SER A 41 14.60 8.47 -14.26
N TYR A 42 14.62 9.73 -13.82
CA TYR A 42 14.27 10.85 -14.70
C TYR A 42 15.07 10.85 -16.03
N PHE A 43 16.34 10.42 -15.97
CA PHE A 43 17.20 10.33 -17.15
C PHE A 43 17.06 9.00 -17.91
N GLN A 44 16.68 7.92 -17.24
CA GLN A 44 16.49 6.59 -17.82
C GLN A 44 15.02 6.34 -18.12
N LYS A 45 14.64 6.56 -19.39
CA LYS A 45 13.27 6.34 -19.86
C LYS A 45 12.98 4.85 -20.07
N CYS A 46 11.74 4.45 -19.78
CA CYS A 46 11.25 3.12 -20.08
C CYS A 46 11.04 2.93 -21.58
N GLU A 47 11.08 1.67 -22.02
CA GLU A 47 10.76 1.25 -23.38
C GLU A 47 9.29 1.60 -23.74
N THR A 48 8.95 1.55 -25.04
CA THR A 48 7.60 1.77 -25.52
C THR A 48 6.59 0.88 -24.78
N ASN A 49 5.42 1.44 -24.45
CA ASN A 49 4.35 0.77 -23.69
C ASN A 49 4.71 0.42 -22.23
N LYS A 50 5.72 1.08 -21.66
CA LYS A 50 6.05 1.00 -20.23
C LYS A 50 6.16 2.39 -19.62
N ILE A 51 5.76 2.53 -18.36
CA ILE A 51 5.83 3.77 -17.58
C ILE A 51 6.70 3.57 -16.34
N CYS A 52 7.40 4.62 -15.93
CA CYS A 52 8.21 4.62 -14.72
C CYS A 52 7.32 4.85 -13.49
N CYS A 53 7.20 3.85 -12.62
CA CYS A 53 6.35 3.88 -11.43
C CYS A 53 7.19 3.70 -10.16
N SER A 54 6.73 4.29 -9.06
CA SER A 54 7.34 4.07 -7.75
C SER A 54 6.94 2.69 -7.20
N ALA A 55 7.93 1.87 -6.87
CA ALA A 55 7.77 0.55 -6.26
C ALA A 55 8.60 0.44 -4.96
N PHE A 56 8.45 -0.68 -4.24
CA PHE A 56 9.08 -0.88 -2.93
C PHE A 56 10.62 -0.83 -2.95
N CYS A 57 11.25 -1.15 -4.09
CA CYS A 57 12.70 -1.11 -4.29
C CYS A 57 13.17 0.17 -5.00
N GLY A 58 12.29 1.13 -5.26
CA GLY A 58 12.56 2.34 -6.03
C GLY A 58 11.73 2.41 -7.30
N ASN A 59 12.09 3.32 -8.20
CA ASN A 59 11.36 3.50 -9.45
C ASN A 59 11.70 2.39 -10.46
N VAL A 60 10.67 1.81 -11.06
CA VAL A 60 10.77 0.67 -12.00
C VAL A 60 9.84 0.84 -13.20
N CYS A 61 10.22 0.26 -14.33
CA CYS A 61 9.39 0.27 -15.55
C CYS A 61 8.28 -0.78 -15.47
N MET A 62 7.03 -0.33 -15.50
CA MET A 62 5.84 -1.18 -15.47
C MET A 62 5.06 -1.04 -16.79
N SER A 63 4.51 -2.14 -17.31
CA SER A 63 3.68 -2.11 -18.52
C SER A 63 2.40 -1.31 -18.28
N ILE A 64 1.94 -0.57 -19.29
CA ILE A 64 0.67 0.21 -19.26
C ILE A 64 -0.55 -0.60 -19.70
N LEU A 65 -0.40 -1.92 -19.93
CA LEU A 65 -1.45 -2.82 -20.43
C LEU A 65 -2.25 -3.46 -19.29
#